data_AF-A0A1W9ML41-F1
#
_entry.id   AF-A0A1W9ML41-F1
#
_cell.length_a   1.000
_cell.length_b   1.000
_cell.length_c   1.000
_cell.angle_alpha   90.00
_cell.angle_beta   90.00
_cell.angle_gamma   90.00
#
_symmetry.space_group_name_H-M   'P 1'
#
loop_
_entity.id
_entity.type
_entity.pdbx_description
1 polymer ?
#
loop_
_entity_poly.entity_id
_entity_poly.type
_entity_poly.pdbx_seq_one_letter_code
_entity_poly.pdbx_strand_id
1 'polypeptide(L)'
;MKSKARFPCVVNLYESGGRPVTRRIEQTVFPAKTLIGIRPLFKDGSADEGPVNFEIVSVSSRGGSDGTLLSARNLMADVTKEDRDYFWEYSDGEGWHHRYTEKNYQIL
;
A
#
# COMPACT_ATOMS: atom_id res chain seq x y z
N MET A 1 -7.35 2.88 8.15
CA MET A 1 -7.34 3.82 7.00
C MET A 1 -7.84 3.07 5.76
N LYS A 2 -8.79 3.61 4.99
CA LYS A 2 -9.24 2.96 3.74
C LYS A 2 -8.25 3.29 2.61
N SER A 3 -7.77 2.28 1.88
CA SER A 3 -6.78 2.44 0.81
C SER A 3 -7.41 2.24 -0.58
N LYS A 4 -6.72 2.70 -1.63
CA LYS A 4 -7.11 2.38 -3.02
C LYS A 4 -6.99 0.88 -3.25
N ALA A 5 -7.97 0.30 -3.93
CA ALA A 5 -7.94 -1.09 -4.32
C ALA A 5 -7.92 -1.22 -5.84
N ARG A 6 -7.21 -2.23 -6.34
CA ARG A 6 -7.03 -2.49 -7.77
C ARG A 6 -7.59 -3.88 -8.06
N PHE A 7 -8.54 -3.94 -8.98
CA PHE A 7 -9.27 -5.16 -9.33
C PHE A 7 -8.88 -5.60 -10.73
N PRO A 8 -7.96 -6.56 -10.87
CA PRO A 8 -7.68 -7.17 -12.15
C PRO A 8 -8.84 -8.07 -12.55
N CYS A 9 -9.31 -7.93 -13.78
CA CYS A 9 -10.34 -8.77 -14.37
C CYS A 9 -9.84 -9.33 -15.70
N VAL A 10 -10.08 -10.61 -15.92
CA VAL A 10 -9.78 -11.30 -17.17
C VAL A 10 -11.12 -11.66 -17.81
N VAL A 11 -11.33 -11.19 -19.03
CA VAL A 11 -12.56 -11.39 -19.80
C VAL A 11 -12.23 -12.23 -21.01
N ASN A 12 -12.95 -13.32 -21.20
CA ASN A 12 -12.84 -14.20 -22.37
C ASN A 12 -14.09 -14.04 -23.22
N LEU A 13 -13.94 -13.55 -24.46
CA LEU A 13 -15.01 -13.52 -25.44
C LEU A 13 -14.86 -14.72 -26.38
N TYR A 14 -15.84 -15.61 -26.39
CA TYR A 14 -15.84 -16.80 -27.24
C TYR A 14 -16.62 -16.54 -28.52
N GLU A 15 -16.01 -16.85 -29.66
CA GLU A 15 -16.70 -16.91 -30.95
C GLU A 15 -17.52 -18.22 -31.05
N SER A 16 -18.40 -18.32 -32.05
CA SER A 16 -19.26 -19.50 -32.26
C SER A 16 -18.49 -20.82 -32.43
N GLY A 17 -17.21 -20.74 -32.88
CA GLY A 17 -16.31 -21.88 -33.01
C GLY A 17 -15.53 -22.26 -31.74
N GLY A 18 -15.77 -21.59 -30.60
CA GLY A 18 -15.16 -21.92 -29.31
C GLY A 18 -13.76 -21.36 -29.07
N ARG A 19 -13.19 -20.60 -30.02
CA ARG A 19 -11.92 -19.88 -29.80
C ARG A 19 -12.15 -18.67 -28.89
N PRO A 20 -11.38 -18.51 -27.79
CA PRO A 20 -11.47 -17.33 -26.94
C PRO A 20 -10.58 -16.19 -27.46
N VAL A 21 -11.08 -14.97 -27.31
CA VAL A 21 -10.30 -13.74 -27.31
C VAL A 21 -10.26 -13.23 -25.87
N THR A 22 -9.07 -13.32 -25.24
CA THR A 22 -8.87 -12.93 -23.84
C THR A 22 -8.39 -11.48 -23.73
N ARG A 23 -9.02 -10.70 -22.85
CA ARG A 23 -8.57 -9.36 -22.47
C ARG A 23 -8.41 -9.27 -20.97
N ARG A 24 -7.37 -8.56 -20.53
CA ARG A 24 -7.19 -8.17 -19.13
C ARG A 24 -7.53 -6.69 -19.00
N ILE A 25 -8.41 -6.38 -18.07
CA ILE A 25 -8.74 -5.00 -17.67
C ILE A 25 -8.44 -4.85 -16.19
N GLU A 26 -8.15 -3.63 -15.77
CA GLU A 26 -7.82 -3.34 -14.38
C GLU A 26 -8.57 -2.11 -13.92
N GLN A 27 -9.42 -2.28 -12.91
CA GLN A 27 -10.22 -1.20 -12.36
C GLN A 27 -9.67 -0.77 -11.01
N THR A 28 -9.40 0.52 -10.85
CA THR A 28 -9.00 1.10 -9.56
C THR A 28 -10.22 1.72 -8.89
N VAL A 29 -10.49 1.32 -7.65
CA VAL A 29 -11.54 1.91 -6.81
C VAL A 29 -10.87 2.75 -5.74
N PHE A 30 -11.25 4.02 -5.68
CA PHE A 30 -10.77 4.96 -4.68
C PHE A 30 -11.74 5.05 -3.51
N PRO A 31 -11.25 5.05 -2.26
CA PRO A 31 -12.11 5.06 -1.08
C PRO A 31 -12.74 6.43 -0.78
N ALA A 32 -12.21 7.51 -1.38
CA ALA A 32 -12.66 8.88 -1.18
C ALA A 32 -12.30 9.74 -2.40
N LYS A 33 -12.99 10.89 -2.54
CA LYS A 33 -12.74 11.89 -3.60
C LYS A 33 -11.41 12.62 -3.46
N THR A 34 -10.85 12.61 -2.25
CA THR A 34 -9.57 13.20 -1.89
C THR A 34 -8.72 12.12 -1.25
N LEU A 35 -7.46 12.02 -1.67
CA LEU A 35 -6.49 11.06 -1.15
C LEU A 35 -5.27 11.79 -0.64
N ILE A 36 -4.60 11.20 0.34
CA ILE A 36 -3.32 11.68 0.86
C ILE A 36 -2.21 10.82 0.26
N GLY A 37 -1.24 11.47 -0.37
CA GLY A 37 0.02 10.88 -0.81
C GLY A 37 1.12 11.23 0.18
N ILE A 38 1.96 10.25 0.52
CA ILE A 38 3.14 10.43 1.36
C ILE A 38 4.34 10.00 0.52
N ARG A 39 5.33 10.87 0.38
CA ARG A 39 6.56 10.61 -0.36
C ARG A 39 7.76 10.73 0.59
N PRO A 40 8.51 9.65 0.83
CA PRO A 40 9.77 9.76 1.57
C PRO A 40 10.79 10.56 0.74
N LEU A 41 11.61 11.36 1.42
CA LEU A 41 12.72 12.10 0.80
C LEU A 41 14.06 11.35 0.89
N PHE A 42 14.08 10.16 1.50
CA PHE A 42 15.19 9.23 1.47
C PHE A 42 15.06 8.23 0.31
N LYS A 43 16.16 7.57 -0.07
CA LYS A 43 16.24 6.64 -1.20
C LYS A 43 16.12 5.19 -0.72
N ASP A 44 15.86 4.26 -1.64
CA ASP A 44 15.97 2.81 -1.41
C ASP A 44 15.10 2.23 -0.27
N GLY A 45 14.06 2.96 0.15
CA GLY A 45 13.11 2.50 1.16
C GLY A 45 13.65 2.51 2.59
N SER A 46 14.87 3.00 2.82
CA SER A 46 15.46 3.14 4.14
C SER A 46 16.24 4.45 4.26
N ALA A 47 16.44 4.91 5.49
CA ALA A 47 17.28 6.06 5.78
C ALA A 47 18.35 5.64 6.78
N ASP A 48 19.51 6.27 6.68
CA ASP A 48 20.51 6.21 7.73
C ASP A 48 19.95 6.81 9.03
N GLU A 49 20.61 6.51 10.13
CA GLU A 49 20.26 7.07 11.43
C GLU A 49 20.27 8.60 11.37
N GLY A 50 19.14 9.20 11.78
CA GLY A 50 18.99 10.65 11.81
C GLY A 50 17.59 11.12 11.42
N PRO A 51 17.42 12.45 11.24
CA PRO A 51 16.14 13.01 10.85
C PRO A 51 15.77 12.59 9.43
N VAL A 52 14.55 12.11 9.26
CA VAL A 52 13.94 11.78 7.97
C VAL A 52 12.88 12.81 7.61
N ASN A 53 12.74 13.08 6.31
CA ASN A 53 11.77 14.03 5.81
C ASN A 53 10.78 13.35 4.87
N PHE A 54 9.54 13.81 4.91
CA PHE A 54 8.45 13.35 4.06
C PHE A 54 7.75 14.55 3.44
N GLU A 55 7.33 14.40 2.19
CA GLU A 55 6.37 15.28 1.56
C GLU A 55 4.98 14.66 1.64
N ILE A 56 3.99 15.48 2.01
CA ILE A 56 2.59 15.08 2.09
C ILE A 56 1.79 15.95 1.14
N VAL A 57 0.99 15.32 0.29
CA VAL A 57 0.12 16.00 -0.67
C VAL A 57 -1.31 15.48 -0.57
N SER A 58 -2.29 16.37 -0.74
CA SER A 58 -3.67 16.00 -0.98
C SER A 58 -4.01 16.10 -2.45
N VAL A 59 -4.59 15.04 -3.02
CA VAL A 59 -4.91 14.96 -4.44
C VAL A 59 -6.35 14.56 -4.67
N SER A 60 -6.92 15.04 -5.77
CA SER A 60 -8.22 14.60 -6.28
C SER A 60 -8.14 13.15 -6.77
N SER A 61 -9.20 12.38 -6.51
CA SER A 61 -9.40 11.07 -7.12
C SER A 61 -10.35 11.13 -8.34
N ARG A 62 -10.90 12.31 -8.66
CA ARG A 62 -11.88 12.50 -9.74
C ARG A 62 -11.15 12.42 -11.09
N GLY A 63 -11.68 11.63 -12.02
CA GLY A 63 -11.08 11.48 -13.36
C GLY A 63 -9.94 10.46 -13.46
N GLY A 64 -9.59 9.78 -12.35
CA GLY A 64 -8.53 8.78 -12.32
C GLY A 64 -7.15 9.43 -12.25
N SER A 65 -6.56 9.47 -11.05
CA SER A 65 -5.18 9.95 -10.78
C SER A 65 -4.72 11.14 -11.64
N ASP A 66 -5.60 12.11 -11.88
CA ASP A 66 -5.32 13.32 -12.65
C ASP A 66 -4.22 14.17 -11.98
N GLY A 67 -3.95 13.87 -10.70
CA GLY A 67 -2.86 14.46 -9.94
C GLY A 67 -3.16 15.88 -9.49
N THR A 68 -4.41 16.32 -9.62
CA THR A 68 -4.81 17.68 -9.22
C THR A 68 -4.60 17.84 -7.72
N LEU A 69 -3.65 18.70 -7.35
CA LEU A 69 -3.38 19.06 -5.97
C LEU A 69 -4.57 19.82 -5.39
N LEU A 70 -4.97 19.43 -4.18
CA LEU A 70 -6.03 20.06 -3.42
C LEU A 70 -5.42 20.72 -2.18
N SER A 71 -6.09 21.75 -1.64
CA SER A 71 -5.78 22.25 -0.31
C SER A 71 -6.31 21.27 0.74
N ALA A 72 -5.48 20.93 1.73
CA ALA A 72 -5.89 20.17 2.90
C ALA A 72 -5.75 21.02 4.17
N ARG A 73 -6.64 20.77 5.12
CA ARG A 73 -6.60 21.31 6.48
C ARG A 73 -6.90 20.18 7.45
N ASN A 74 -6.44 20.33 8.70
CA ASN A 74 -6.71 19.38 9.79
C ASN A 74 -6.30 17.94 9.45
N LEU A 75 -5.14 17.77 8.82
CA LEU A 75 -4.58 16.44 8.61
C LEU A 75 -4.08 15.89 9.95
N MET A 76 -4.48 14.65 10.25
CA MET A 76 -3.91 13.87 11.34
C MET A 76 -2.74 13.06 10.78
N ALA A 77 -1.60 13.16 11.44
CA ALA A 77 -0.40 12.42 11.10
C ALA A 77 0.08 11.71 12.35
N ASP A 78 0.25 10.39 12.23
CA ASP A 78 0.82 9.56 13.29
C ASP A 78 2.12 8.93 12.78
N VAL A 79 3.11 8.82 13.66
CA VAL A 79 4.34 8.08 13.40
C VAL A 79 4.38 6.88 14.32
N THR A 80 4.37 5.68 13.75
CA THR A 80 4.45 4.43 14.51
C THR A 80 5.77 3.73 14.20
N LYS A 81 6.52 3.35 15.24
CA LYS A 81 7.66 2.46 15.13
C LYS A 81 7.19 1.02 15.27
N GLU A 82 7.44 0.23 14.24
CA GLU A 82 7.29 -1.23 14.26
C GLU A 82 8.60 -1.85 14.78
N ASP A 83 8.51 -2.70 15.80
CA ASP A 83 9.64 -3.35 16.45
C ASP A 83 9.43 -4.87 16.43
N ARG A 84 10.39 -5.61 15.84
CA ARG A 84 10.27 -7.05 15.59
C ARG A 84 11.39 -7.82 16.30
N ASP A 85 10.99 -8.68 17.24
CA ASP A 85 11.87 -9.58 17.98
C ASP A 85 11.82 -10.98 17.34
N TYR A 86 12.87 -11.38 16.62
CA TYR A 86 12.97 -12.67 15.93
C TYR A 86 13.52 -13.78 16.83
N PHE A 87 12.97 -14.99 16.72
CA PHE A 87 13.44 -16.17 17.47
C PHE A 87 13.22 -17.47 16.68
N TRP A 88 13.96 -18.52 17.04
CA TRP A 88 13.82 -19.85 16.45
C TRP A 88 12.92 -20.73 17.31
N GLU A 89 12.04 -21.49 16.68
CA GLU A 89 11.16 -22.46 17.31
C GLU A 89 11.28 -23.80 16.57
N TYR A 90 11.20 -24.90 17.32
CA TYR A 90 11.14 -26.24 16.75
C TYR A 90 9.73 -26.79 16.86
N SER A 91 9.20 -27.37 15.78
CA SER A 91 7.97 -28.16 15.80
C SER A 91 8.18 -29.50 15.08
N ASP A 92 7.46 -30.55 15.50
CA ASP A 92 7.57 -31.87 14.87
C ASP A 92 7.15 -31.88 13.39
N GLY A 93 6.30 -30.92 12.96
CA GLY A 93 5.78 -30.84 11.60
C GLY A 93 6.60 -29.97 10.63
N GLU A 94 7.21 -28.90 11.11
CA GLU A 94 7.98 -27.95 10.26
C GLU A 94 9.49 -27.95 10.59
N GLY A 95 9.90 -28.65 11.64
CA GLY A 95 11.27 -28.60 12.15
C GLY A 95 11.61 -27.23 12.72
N TRP A 96 12.88 -26.82 12.58
CA TRP A 96 13.34 -25.48 12.96
C TRP A 96 12.80 -24.44 12.00
N HIS A 97 12.06 -23.47 12.52
CA HIS A 97 11.54 -22.34 11.78
C HIS A 97 11.69 -21.06 12.59
N HIS A 98 11.80 -19.92 11.91
CA HIS A 98 11.90 -18.63 12.58
C HIS A 98 10.51 -18.03 12.76
N ARG A 99 10.29 -17.42 13.92
CA ARG A 99 9.12 -16.59 14.23
C ARG A 99 9.57 -15.21 14.68
N TYR A 100 8.61 -14.31 14.83
CA TYR A 100 8.84 -13.03 15.45
C TYR A 100 7.64 -12.63 16.30
N THR A 101 7.90 -11.81 17.32
CA THR A 101 6.85 -10.99 17.93
C THR A 101 6.98 -9.56 17.42
N GLU A 102 5.85 -8.88 17.26
CA GLU A 102 5.80 -7.50 16.77
C GLU A 102 5.19 -6.59 17.83
N LYS A 103 5.83 -5.45 18.07
CA LYS A 103 5.35 -4.40 18.96
C LYS A 103 5.30 -3.10 18.18
N ASN A 104 4.22 -2.35 18.35
CA ASN A 104 4.01 -1.08 17.65
C ASN A 104 3.97 0.05 18.69
N TYR A 105 4.86 1.03 18.54
CA TYR A 105 4.96 2.18 19.42
C TYR A 105 4.57 3.45 18.66
N GLN A 106 3.50 4.12 19.08
CA GLN A 106 3.17 5.44 18.55
C GLN A 106 4.12 6.48 19.15
N ILE A 107 4.83 7.21 18.28
CA ILE A 107 5.84 8.21 18.62
C ILE A 107 5.29 9.63 18.42
N LEU A 108 4.48 9.81 17.37
CA LEU A 108 3.79 11.04 17.03
C LEU A 108 2.33 10.74 16.70
#